data_AF-A0A8H6Z7N3-F1
#
_entry.id   AF-A0A8H6Z7N3-F1
#
_cell.length_a   1.000
_cell.length_b   1.000
_cell.length_c   1.000
_cell.angle_alpha   90.00
_cell.angle_beta   90.00
_cell.angle_gamma   90.00
#
_symmetry.space_group_name_H-M   'P 1'
#
loop_
_entity.id
_entity.type
_entity.pdbx_description
1 polymer ?
#
loop_
_entity_poly.entity_id
_entity_poly.type
_entity_poly.pdbx_seq_one_letter_code
_entity_poly.pdbx_strand_id
1 'polypeptide(L)'
;MLRDACMTTCRLVTQSGLELITYDNINLMNRIAEQVLGRKSAQENGKCATLIPLHKAKLEHLQTADLNTSILNAPPLTLNDIILNDADSKFFTKNMVHTILRIVLHGGEGFERWRKDLDASQPVSADIIEVHKTALHPLPAMEIDESSITGNVRVIEEIMRVLGFNSDDPDFGKYVQIIAGDQLIIARQRSILNIAGCHGVLETHFGKPAAGTRSPGSLGFHNMVLDRLPITLTSLPPFRTCRDLIMVSLYARVLHCLLLVSGHDSLDQCASSINNWDTLVNYAEKIYTTYADTDRVQELRERRIPEERKRDADAKATKKRQPTAETSKQDLPHIRKGDMVFENAILFLRDALLTREFADAVKRGDSGRVVI
;
A
#
# COMPACT_ATOMS: atom_id res chain seq x y z
N MET A 1 13.71 41.97 4.13
CA MET A 1 14.96 41.35 3.63
C MET A 1 14.83 39.85 3.40
N LEU A 2 14.70 38.98 4.42
CA LEU A 2 14.63 37.52 4.19
C LEU A 2 13.35 37.11 3.41
N ARG A 3 12.19 37.68 3.77
CA ARG A 3 10.91 37.47 3.07
C ARG A 3 10.99 37.88 1.59
N ASP A 4 11.57 39.04 1.29
CA ASP A 4 11.64 39.60 -0.06
C ASP A 4 12.58 38.78 -0.96
N ALA A 5 13.69 38.28 -0.40
CA ALA A 5 14.61 37.40 -1.09
C ALA A 5 13.98 36.03 -1.42
N CYS A 6 13.26 35.44 -0.45
CA CYS A 6 12.51 34.20 -0.69
C CYS A 6 11.44 34.39 -1.77
N MET A 7 10.68 35.50 -1.70
CA MET A 7 9.64 35.82 -2.68
C MET A 7 10.19 36.06 -4.09
N THR A 8 11.36 36.69 -4.20
CA THR A 8 12.04 36.89 -5.49
C THR A 8 12.41 35.53 -6.09
N THR A 9 12.90 34.61 -5.27
CA THR A 9 13.24 33.25 -5.71
C THR A 9 11.99 32.47 -6.15
N CYS A 10 10.89 32.54 -5.38
CA CYS A 10 9.63 31.87 -5.76
C CYS A 10 9.11 32.38 -7.11
N ARG A 11 9.11 33.70 -7.33
CA ARG A 11 8.67 34.29 -8.61
C ARG A 11 9.55 33.89 -9.78
N LEU A 12 10.86 33.80 -9.57
CA LEU A 12 11.79 33.35 -10.61
C LEU A 12 11.55 31.89 -11.00
N VAL A 13 11.21 31.01 -10.05
CA VAL A 13 10.82 29.63 -10.37
C VAL A 13 9.49 29.61 -11.11
N THR A 14 8.48 30.37 -10.68
CA THR A 14 7.17 30.44 -11.36
C THR A 14 7.27 30.95 -12.80
N GLN A 15 8.21 31.85 -13.11
CA GLN A 15 8.44 32.30 -14.50
C GLN A 15 8.83 31.15 -15.44
N SER A 16 9.35 30.04 -14.93
CA SER A 16 9.64 28.86 -15.76
C SER A 16 8.39 28.05 -16.14
N GLY A 17 7.28 28.23 -15.42
CA GLY A 17 6.06 27.43 -15.57
C GLY A 17 6.23 25.95 -15.24
N LEU A 18 7.33 25.58 -14.55
CA LEU A 18 7.73 24.21 -14.23
C LEU A 18 7.79 24.00 -12.72
N GLU A 19 6.67 24.19 -12.07
CA GLU A 19 6.54 24.02 -10.63
C GLU A 19 5.39 23.10 -10.21
N LEU A 20 5.60 22.47 -9.07
CA LEU A 20 4.59 21.86 -8.22
C LEU A 20 4.38 22.78 -7.02
N ILE A 21 3.15 23.19 -6.78
CA ILE A 21 2.79 23.94 -5.58
C ILE A 21 2.18 22.96 -4.59
N THR A 22 2.85 22.77 -3.46
CA THR A 22 2.27 22.02 -2.33
C THR A 22 1.75 22.99 -1.28
N TYR A 23 0.61 22.72 -0.64
CA TYR A 23 0.16 23.54 0.49
C TYR A 23 -0.50 22.71 1.58
N ASP A 24 -0.28 23.10 2.84
CA ASP A 24 -0.82 22.42 4.02
C ASP A 24 -1.13 23.39 5.19
N ASN A 25 -1.88 22.86 6.15
CA ASN A 25 -2.31 23.49 7.38
C ASN A 25 -1.16 23.72 8.36
N ILE A 26 -1.10 24.91 8.95
CA ILE A 26 -0.36 25.21 10.19
C ILE A 26 -1.39 25.54 11.28
N ASN A 27 -1.46 24.68 12.30
CA ASN A 27 -2.27 24.94 13.49
C ASN A 27 -1.34 25.40 14.62
N LEU A 28 -1.46 26.66 15.04
CA LEU A 28 -0.72 27.25 16.15
C LEU A 28 -1.65 27.35 17.37
N MET A 29 -1.29 26.65 18.44
CA MET A 29 -2.00 26.70 19.70
C MET A 29 -1.26 27.61 20.67
N ASN A 30 -1.83 28.79 20.94
CA ASN A 30 -1.28 29.69 21.94
C ASN A 30 -1.66 29.21 23.36
N ARG A 31 -0.63 28.76 24.11
CA ARG A 31 -0.61 28.21 25.50
C ARG A 31 -1.01 26.72 25.61
N ILE A 32 -0.01 25.87 25.84
CA ILE A 32 -0.09 24.39 25.90
C ILE A 32 -0.27 23.84 27.33
N ALA A 33 -0.30 24.68 28.38
CA ALA A 33 -0.15 24.13 29.73
C ALA A 33 -1.38 23.37 30.25
N GLU A 34 -2.63 23.84 30.08
CA GLU A 34 -3.80 23.16 30.65
C GLU A 34 -5.08 23.37 29.79
N GLN A 35 -5.61 22.28 29.24
CA GLN A 35 -6.89 22.27 28.55
C GLN A 35 -8.03 22.12 29.58
N VAL A 36 -8.49 23.24 30.14
CA VAL A 36 -9.59 23.27 31.11
C VAL A 36 -10.93 23.24 30.39
N LEU A 37 -11.81 22.28 30.73
CA LEU A 37 -13.19 22.20 30.24
C LEU A 37 -13.92 23.54 30.46
N GLY A 38 -14.27 24.23 29.37
CA GLY A 38 -15.07 25.47 29.41
C GLY A 38 -14.38 26.73 28.86
N ARG A 39 -13.06 26.73 28.61
CA ARG A 39 -12.37 27.84 27.94
C ARG A 39 -12.13 27.54 26.46
N LYS A 40 -12.66 28.39 25.57
CA LYS A 40 -12.31 28.36 24.13
C LYS A 40 -10.88 28.90 23.97
N SER A 41 -9.93 28.03 23.70
CA SER A 41 -8.58 28.40 23.27
C SER A 41 -8.66 29.16 21.95
N ALA A 42 -7.87 30.23 21.79
CA ALA A 42 -7.66 30.84 20.48
C ALA A 42 -6.66 29.97 19.72
N GLN A 43 -7.19 29.09 18.86
CA GLN A 43 -6.39 28.38 17.87
C GLN A 43 -6.18 29.32 16.69
N GLU A 44 -4.92 29.64 16.38
CA GLU A 44 -4.58 30.40 15.19
C GLU A 44 -4.30 29.41 14.05
N ASN A 45 -5.11 29.48 13.01
CA ASN A 45 -4.97 28.65 11.82
C ASN A 45 -4.30 29.47 10.73
N GLY A 46 -3.18 29.00 10.22
CA GLY A 46 -2.50 29.55 9.06
C GLY A 46 -2.23 28.46 8.03
N LYS A 47 -1.87 28.84 6.81
CA LYS A 47 -1.50 27.94 5.72
C LYS A 47 -0.09 28.23 5.26
N CYS A 48 0.64 27.19 4.92
CA CYS A 48 1.94 27.36 4.27
C CYS A 48 1.94 26.59 2.96
N ALA A 49 2.30 27.28 1.89
CA ALA A 49 2.54 26.67 0.60
C ALA A 49 4.05 26.58 0.37
N THR A 50 4.49 25.53 -0.30
CA THR A 50 5.87 25.33 -0.72
C THR A 50 5.88 25.02 -2.21
N LEU A 51 6.62 25.83 -2.95
CA LEU A 51 6.86 25.64 -4.36
C LEU A 51 8.07 24.72 -4.56
N ILE A 52 7.91 23.74 -5.44
CA ILE A 52 8.90 22.71 -5.77
C ILE A 52 9.11 22.75 -7.29
N PRO A 53 10.31 23.06 -7.79
CA PRO A 53 10.60 22.98 -9.22
C PRO A 53 10.47 21.52 -9.69
N LEU A 54 9.82 21.30 -10.83
CA LEU A 54 9.67 19.97 -11.39
C LEU A 54 11.02 19.43 -11.90
N HIS A 55 11.33 18.18 -11.53
CA HIS A 55 12.59 17.55 -11.93
C HIS A 55 12.51 17.02 -13.37
N LYS A 56 13.45 17.46 -14.23
CA LYS A 56 13.53 17.07 -15.66
C LYS A 56 12.24 17.28 -16.47
N ALA A 57 11.34 18.14 -15.99
CA ALA A 57 10.16 18.51 -16.75
C ALA A 57 10.50 19.59 -17.79
N LYS A 58 9.69 19.61 -18.85
CA LYS A 58 9.72 20.64 -19.88
C LYS A 58 8.30 21.15 -20.06
N LEU A 59 8.17 22.37 -20.54
CA LEU A 59 6.88 23.04 -20.68
C LEU A 59 5.96 22.30 -21.68
N GLU A 60 6.55 21.64 -22.69
CA GLU A 60 5.85 20.76 -23.63
C GLU A 60 5.15 19.58 -22.94
N HIS A 61 5.64 19.09 -21.81
CA HIS A 61 5.01 17.99 -21.07
C HIS A 61 3.75 18.42 -20.30
N LEU A 62 3.50 19.72 -20.19
CA LEU A 62 2.39 20.28 -19.41
C LEU A 62 1.29 20.88 -20.31
N GLN A 63 1.25 20.59 -21.60
CA GLN A 63 0.22 21.15 -22.50
C GLN A 63 -1.18 20.69 -22.08
N THR A 64 -2.08 21.65 -21.78
CA THR A 64 -3.48 21.35 -21.43
C THR A 64 -4.22 20.67 -22.59
N ALA A 65 -3.84 20.99 -23.83
CA ALA A 65 -4.40 20.37 -25.02
C ALA A 65 -4.17 18.86 -25.07
N ASP A 66 -2.98 18.39 -24.68
CA ASP A 66 -2.62 16.97 -24.68
C ASP A 66 -3.41 16.22 -23.62
N LEU A 67 -3.59 16.82 -22.44
CA LEU A 67 -4.42 16.26 -21.37
C LEU A 67 -5.88 16.11 -21.80
N ASN A 68 -6.48 17.17 -22.36
CA ASN A 68 -7.86 17.13 -22.85
C ASN A 68 -8.04 16.11 -23.97
N THR A 69 -7.09 16.06 -24.91
CA THR A 69 -7.09 15.10 -26.02
C THR A 69 -7.02 13.67 -25.49
N SER A 70 -6.18 13.41 -24.50
CA SER A 70 -6.04 12.09 -23.88
C SER A 70 -7.31 11.65 -23.15
N ILE A 71 -7.98 12.56 -22.44
CA ILE A 71 -9.25 12.27 -21.76
C ILE A 71 -10.37 11.99 -22.75
N LEU A 72 -10.51 12.81 -23.79
CA LEU A 72 -11.58 12.69 -24.78
C LEU A 72 -11.41 11.46 -25.68
N ASN A 73 -10.18 11.05 -25.96
CA ASN A 73 -9.86 9.92 -26.82
C ASN A 73 -9.43 8.66 -26.05
N ALA A 74 -9.64 8.62 -24.73
CA ALA A 74 -9.29 7.46 -23.92
C ALA A 74 -10.02 6.22 -24.48
N PRO A 75 -9.30 5.15 -24.88
CA PRO A 75 -9.93 3.96 -25.40
C PRO A 75 -10.76 3.26 -24.30
N PRO A 76 -11.80 2.49 -24.68
CA PRO A 76 -12.52 1.68 -23.72
C PRO A 76 -11.56 0.67 -23.07
N LEU A 77 -11.70 0.50 -21.74
CA LEU A 77 -10.90 -0.46 -20.98
C LEU A 77 -11.13 -1.87 -21.50
N THR A 78 -10.04 -2.55 -21.86
CA THR A 78 -10.03 -3.94 -22.30
C THR A 78 -9.44 -4.84 -21.23
N LEU A 79 -9.64 -6.15 -21.37
CA LEU A 79 -9.05 -7.12 -20.45
C LEU A 79 -7.51 -7.12 -20.48
N ASN A 80 -6.93 -6.80 -21.63
CA ASN A 80 -5.47 -6.70 -21.79
C ASN A 80 -4.89 -5.48 -21.06
N ASP A 81 -5.71 -4.49 -20.73
CA ASP A 81 -5.31 -3.34 -19.90
C ASP A 81 -5.36 -3.66 -18.39
N ILE A 82 -5.86 -4.85 -18.02
CA ILE A 82 -6.02 -5.30 -16.64
C ILE A 82 -5.13 -6.50 -16.33
N ILE A 83 -4.91 -7.38 -17.31
CA ILE A 83 -4.09 -8.59 -17.15
C ILE A 83 -2.63 -8.27 -17.50
N LEU A 84 -1.73 -8.60 -16.58
CA LEU A 84 -0.29 -8.52 -16.81
C LEU A 84 0.12 -9.34 -18.03
N ASN A 85 0.92 -8.73 -18.92
CA ASN A 85 1.57 -9.50 -19.98
C ASN A 85 2.73 -10.35 -19.43
N ASP A 86 3.38 -11.14 -20.28
CA ASP A 86 4.45 -12.06 -19.85
C ASP A 86 5.68 -11.35 -19.25
N ALA A 87 6.03 -10.16 -19.75
CA ALA A 87 7.17 -9.41 -19.23
C ALA A 87 6.85 -8.82 -17.85
N ASP A 88 5.67 -8.25 -17.73
CA ASP A 88 5.09 -7.68 -16.53
C ASP A 88 4.91 -8.72 -15.43
N SER A 89 4.37 -9.89 -15.77
CA SER A 89 4.24 -11.03 -14.87
C SER A 89 5.60 -11.49 -14.33
N LYS A 90 6.62 -11.61 -15.19
CA LYS A 90 7.99 -11.96 -14.77
C LYS A 90 8.59 -10.89 -13.85
N PHE A 91 8.38 -9.61 -14.16
CA PHE A 91 8.87 -8.51 -13.33
C PHE A 91 8.17 -8.49 -11.97
N PHE A 92 6.86 -8.70 -11.95
CA PHE A 92 6.07 -8.84 -10.74
C PHE A 92 6.55 -10.00 -9.86
N THR A 93 6.76 -11.19 -10.43
CA THR A 93 7.33 -12.33 -9.70
C THR A 93 8.70 -11.99 -9.12
N LYS A 94 9.56 -11.32 -9.89
CA LYS A 94 10.87 -10.88 -9.42
C LYS A 94 10.76 -9.93 -8.22
N ASN A 95 9.79 -9.01 -8.23
CA ASN A 95 9.49 -8.13 -7.10
C ASN A 95 9.05 -8.92 -5.85
N MET A 96 8.16 -9.91 -6.02
CA MET A 96 7.68 -10.75 -4.92
C MET A 96 8.81 -11.57 -4.30
N VAL A 97 9.65 -12.21 -5.12
CA VAL A 97 10.82 -12.96 -4.67
C VAL A 97 11.81 -12.06 -3.95
N HIS A 98 12.09 -10.86 -4.48
CA HIS A 98 12.95 -9.88 -3.81
C HIS A 98 12.39 -9.46 -2.45
N THR A 99 11.09 -9.20 -2.35
CA THR A 99 10.45 -8.87 -1.08
C THR A 99 10.53 -10.03 -0.07
N ILE A 100 10.40 -11.28 -0.50
CA ILE A 100 10.66 -12.45 0.35
C ILE A 100 12.11 -12.45 0.84
N LEU A 101 13.09 -12.25 -0.04
CA LEU A 101 14.51 -12.19 0.34
C LEU A 101 14.77 -11.12 1.39
N ARG A 102 14.17 -9.93 1.24
CA ARG A 102 14.30 -8.88 2.26
C ARG A 102 13.74 -9.30 3.61
N ILE A 103 12.63 -10.03 3.63
CA ILE A 103 12.03 -10.56 4.87
C ILE A 103 12.95 -11.61 5.48
N VAL A 104 13.55 -12.49 4.68
CA VAL A 104 14.51 -13.51 5.16
C VAL A 104 15.71 -12.87 5.86
N LEU A 105 16.20 -11.72 5.39
CA LEU A 105 17.27 -10.98 6.07
C LEU A 105 16.88 -10.44 7.45
N HIS A 106 15.60 -10.43 7.81
CA HIS A 106 15.15 -10.15 9.18
C HIS A 106 15.11 -11.41 10.08
N GLY A 107 15.48 -12.58 9.55
CA GLY A 107 15.44 -13.87 10.23
C GLY A 107 16.59 -14.15 11.21
N GLY A 108 17.58 -13.26 11.32
CA GLY A 108 18.72 -13.39 12.22
C GLY A 108 20.00 -12.80 11.65
N GLU A 109 21.01 -12.58 12.50
CA GLU A 109 22.28 -11.96 12.11
C GLU A 109 23.04 -12.76 11.03
N GLY A 110 22.88 -14.08 10.99
CA GLY A 110 23.50 -14.94 9.99
C GLY A 110 23.11 -14.63 8.54
N PHE A 111 21.96 -14.00 8.32
CA PHE A 111 21.52 -13.57 6.98
C PHE A 111 22.03 -12.19 6.59
N GLU A 112 22.50 -11.37 7.54
CA GLU A 112 22.92 -9.98 7.29
C GLU A 112 24.11 -9.90 6.30
N ARG A 113 24.93 -10.94 6.24
CA ARG A 113 26.06 -11.01 5.28
C ARG A 113 25.63 -10.85 3.82
N TRP A 114 24.39 -11.18 3.50
CA TRP A 114 23.82 -11.08 2.15
C TRP A 114 23.19 -9.71 1.83
N ARG A 115 23.32 -8.72 2.73
CA ARG A 115 22.74 -7.39 2.53
C ARG A 115 23.16 -6.75 1.20
N LYS A 116 24.45 -6.87 0.85
CA LYS A 116 25.00 -6.31 -0.38
C LYS A 116 24.40 -6.97 -1.63
N ASP A 117 24.29 -8.29 -1.64
CA ASP A 117 23.71 -9.04 -2.75
C ASP A 117 22.20 -8.76 -2.88
N LEU A 118 21.50 -8.63 -1.74
CA LEU A 118 20.10 -8.22 -1.72
C LEU A 118 19.90 -6.85 -2.36
N ASP A 119 20.70 -5.86 -1.97
CA ASP A 119 20.60 -4.51 -2.50
C ASP A 119 20.95 -4.45 -4.00
N ALA A 120 21.94 -5.23 -4.44
CA ALA A 120 22.32 -5.34 -5.85
C ALA A 120 21.28 -6.06 -6.72
N SER A 121 20.53 -7.00 -6.16
CA SER A 121 19.51 -7.78 -6.87
C SER A 121 18.14 -7.09 -6.98
N GLN A 122 17.99 -5.91 -6.38
CA GLN A 122 16.75 -5.14 -6.36
C GLN A 122 16.21 -4.92 -7.78
N PRO A 123 14.99 -5.39 -8.09
CA PRO A 123 14.35 -5.02 -9.34
C PRO A 123 14.08 -3.52 -9.37
N VAL A 124 14.28 -2.94 -10.55
CA VAL A 124 14.12 -1.51 -10.85
C VAL A 124 13.28 -1.41 -12.12
N SER A 125 12.24 -0.58 -12.09
CA SER A 125 11.41 -0.32 -13.28
C SER A 125 11.98 0.83 -14.11
N ALA A 126 11.42 1.04 -15.30
CA ALA A 126 11.74 2.22 -16.12
C ALA A 126 11.26 3.53 -15.48
N ASP A 127 10.31 3.46 -14.54
CA ASP A 127 9.68 4.62 -13.88
C ASP A 127 10.38 5.03 -12.58
N ILE A 128 11.56 4.47 -12.30
CA ILE A 128 12.33 4.87 -11.13
C ILE A 128 12.72 6.35 -11.21
N ILE A 129 12.40 7.09 -10.15
CA ILE A 129 12.80 8.49 -10.03
C ILE A 129 14.29 8.54 -9.67
N GLU A 130 15.07 9.28 -10.45
CA GLU A 130 16.48 9.53 -10.14
C GLU A 130 16.62 10.22 -8.78
N VAL A 131 17.62 9.79 -8.01
CA VAL A 131 17.96 10.42 -6.73
C VAL A 131 18.44 11.84 -6.99
N HIS A 132 17.66 12.82 -6.55
CA HIS A 132 17.99 14.23 -6.64
C HIS A 132 17.60 14.95 -5.36
N LYS A 133 18.26 16.07 -5.09
CA LYS A 133 17.86 16.95 -3.99
C LYS A 133 16.70 17.81 -4.44
N THR A 134 15.54 17.65 -3.80
CA THR A 134 14.39 18.52 -4.03
C THR A 134 14.66 19.93 -3.49
N ALA A 135 14.54 20.93 -4.34
CA ALA A 135 14.57 22.33 -3.93
C ALA A 135 13.20 22.74 -3.37
N LEU A 136 13.18 23.38 -2.21
CA LEU A 136 11.96 23.81 -1.53
C LEU A 136 11.96 25.33 -1.42
N HIS A 137 10.90 25.96 -1.91
CA HIS A 137 10.72 27.41 -1.88
C HIS A 137 9.44 27.74 -1.10
N PRO A 138 9.53 27.92 0.22
CA PRO A 138 8.36 28.17 1.05
C PRO A 138 7.76 29.56 0.77
N LEU A 139 6.45 29.62 0.68
CA LEU A 139 5.66 30.84 0.57
C LEU A 139 5.30 31.38 1.97
N PRO A 140 4.99 32.69 2.08
CA PRO A 140 4.53 33.28 3.32
C PRO A 140 3.29 32.57 3.86
N ALA A 141 3.17 32.51 5.19
CA ALA A 141 1.98 31.98 5.82
C ALA A 141 0.74 32.83 5.44
N MET A 142 -0.37 32.17 5.17
CA MET A 142 -1.66 32.78 4.81
C MET A 142 -2.69 32.52 5.92
N GLU A 143 -3.38 33.55 6.37
CA GLU A 143 -4.44 33.43 7.39
C GLU A 143 -5.79 33.10 6.72
N ILE A 144 -5.93 31.88 6.21
CA ILE A 144 -7.13 31.43 5.47
C ILE A 144 -7.63 30.11 6.07
N ASP A 145 -8.94 30.01 6.31
CA ASP A 145 -9.59 28.78 6.77
C ASP A 145 -9.99 27.87 5.60
N GLU A 146 -9.29 26.75 5.40
CA GLU A 146 -9.59 25.72 4.37
C GLU A 146 -10.73 24.77 4.74
N SER A 147 -11.37 24.91 5.91
CA SER A 147 -12.46 24.01 6.30
C SER A 147 -13.70 24.09 5.39
N SER A 148 -13.75 25.11 4.51
CA SER A 148 -14.80 25.33 3.53
C SER A 148 -14.29 25.29 2.08
N ILE A 149 -15.18 25.01 1.14
CA ILE A 149 -14.92 25.06 -0.31
C ILE A 149 -14.42 26.47 -0.70
N THR A 150 -15.08 27.51 -0.20
CA THR A 150 -14.70 28.92 -0.42
C THR A 150 -13.31 29.23 0.13
N GLY A 151 -12.93 28.61 1.25
CA GLY A 151 -11.60 28.69 1.83
C GLY A 151 -10.49 28.13 0.94
N ASN A 152 -10.73 26.97 0.33
CA ASN A 152 -9.78 26.35 -0.60
C ASN A 152 -9.55 27.21 -1.84
N VAL A 153 -10.63 27.78 -2.41
CA VAL A 153 -10.53 28.70 -3.55
C VAL A 153 -9.67 29.92 -3.18
N ARG A 154 -9.90 30.50 -2.00
CA ARG A 154 -9.11 31.65 -1.51
C ARG A 154 -7.62 31.35 -1.33
N VAL A 155 -7.27 30.13 -0.90
CA VAL A 155 -5.85 29.73 -0.81
C VAL A 155 -5.20 29.70 -2.18
N ILE A 156 -5.87 29.16 -3.19
CA ILE A 156 -5.37 29.13 -4.56
C ILE A 156 -5.24 30.56 -5.12
N GLU A 157 -6.26 31.40 -4.92
CA GLU A 157 -6.24 32.81 -5.33
C GLU A 157 -5.08 33.58 -4.67
N GLU A 158 -4.84 33.37 -3.38
CA GLU A 158 -3.77 34.04 -2.65
C GLU A 158 -2.39 33.56 -3.09
N ILE A 159 -2.20 32.26 -3.31
CA ILE A 159 -0.98 31.69 -3.90
C ILE A 159 -0.72 32.33 -5.27
N MET A 160 -1.74 32.37 -6.13
CA MET A 160 -1.62 32.93 -7.47
C MET A 160 -1.24 34.42 -7.42
N ARG A 161 -1.89 35.19 -6.54
CA ARG A 161 -1.61 36.61 -6.31
C ARG A 161 -0.19 36.85 -5.82
N VAL A 162 0.29 36.04 -4.88
CA VAL A 162 1.62 36.17 -4.27
C VAL A 162 2.72 35.85 -5.28
N LEU A 163 2.50 34.81 -6.09
CA LEU A 163 3.40 34.40 -7.18
C LEU A 163 3.33 35.32 -8.41
N GLY A 164 2.29 36.15 -8.51
CA GLY A 164 2.13 37.15 -9.57
C GLY A 164 1.58 36.58 -10.88
N PHE A 165 0.78 35.51 -10.80
CA PHE A 165 0.06 35.00 -11.96
C PHE A 165 -0.93 36.03 -12.49
N ASN A 166 -0.98 36.15 -13.80
CA ASN A 166 -1.96 36.99 -14.50
C ASN A 166 -3.04 36.08 -15.11
N SER A 167 -4.21 36.02 -14.49
CA SER A 167 -5.34 35.23 -15.00
C SER A 167 -5.91 35.78 -16.31
N ASP A 168 -5.63 37.04 -16.63
CA ASP A 168 -6.06 37.68 -17.88
C ASP A 168 -5.07 37.39 -19.04
N ASP A 169 -3.97 36.68 -18.77
CA ASP A 169 -3.05 36.23 -19.81
C ASP A 169 -3.73 35.17 -20.70
N PRO A 170 -3.79 35.37 -22.03
CA PRO A 170 -4.35 34.38 -22.96
C PRO A 170 -3.71 32.98 -22.85
N ASP A 171 -2.45 32.91 -22.42
CA ASP A 171 -1.71 31.67 -22.25
C ASP A 171 -1.87 31.04 -20.85
N PHE A 172 -2.63 31.66 -19.93
CA PHE A 172 -2.80 31.16 -18.55
C PHE A 172 -3.34 29.71 -18.50
N GLY A 173 -4.24 29.34 -19.41
CA GLY A 173 -4.81 28.00 -19.51
C GLY A 173 -4.04 27.03 -20.41
N LYS A 174 -2.94 27.46 -21.03
CA LYS A 174 -2.19 26.68 -22.02
C LYS A 174 -1.40 25.53 -21.40
N TYR A 175 -0.90 25.74 -20.18
CA TYR A 175 -0.12 24.76 -19.44
C TYR A 175 -0.83 24.35 -18.15
N VAL A 176 -0.73 23.06 -17.83
CA VAL A 176 -1.25 22.45 -16.62
C VAL A 176 -0.47 22.97 -15.42
N GLN A 177 -1.19 23.54 -14.45
CA GLN A 177 -0.62 23.90 -13.15
C GLN A 177 -0.81 22.75 -12.17
N ILE A 178 0.29 22.25 -11.61
CA ILE A 178 0.24 21.15 -10.65
C ILE A 178 0.18 21.75 -9.25
N ILE A 179 -1.01 21.71 -8.66
CA ILE A 179 -1.24 22.14 -7.28
C ILE A 179 -1.64 20.90 -6.46
N ALA A 180 -0.82 20.56 -5.48
CA ALA A 180 -1.05 19.47 -4.54
C ALA A 180 -1.35 20.02 -3.14
N GLY A 181 -2.63 20.12 -2.82
CA GLY A 181 -3.11 20.52 -1.50
C GLY A 181 -3.33 19.35 -0.55
N ASP A 182 -3.59 19.71 0.70
CA ASP A 182 -3.91 18.86 1.84
C ASP A 182 -3.15 17.52 1.84
N GLN A 183 -1.93 17.58 2.37
CA GLN A 183 -1.17 16.40 2.72
C GLN A 183 -1.95 15.53 3.72
N LEU A 184 -2.99 16.01 4.39
CA LEU A 184 -3.91 15.15 5.13
C LEU A 184 -4.84 14.38 4.19
N ILE A 185 -5.27 14.84 3.00
CA ILE A 185 -6.01 14.02 2.03
C ILE A 185 -5.08 13.17 1.18
N ILE A 186 -3.85 13.59 0.83
CA ILE A 186 -2.91 12.70 0.11
C ILE A 186 -2.19 11.75 1.06
N ALA A 187 -1.81 12.17 2.27
CA ALA A 187 -1.32 11.25 3.31
C ALA A 187 -2.47 10.50 3.98
N ARG A 188 -3.71 11.02 4.06
CA ARG A 188 -4.87 10.15 4.31
C ARG A 188 -5.24 9.35 3.11
N GLN A 189 -5.04 9.70 1.85
CA GLN A 189 -5.35 8.83 0.70
C GLN A 189 -4.29 7.76 0.58
N ARG A 190 -3.01 8.07 0.80
CA ARG A 190 -1.93 7.10 0.94
C ARG A 190 -2.09 6.29 2.22
N SER A 191 -2.50 6.89 3.33
CA SER A 191 -2.87 6.14 4.53
C SER A 191 -4.21 5.45 4.38
N ILE A 192 -5.14 5.85 3.52
CA ILE A 192 -6.46 5.24 3.25
C ILE A 192 -6.24 4.14 2.25
N LEU A 193 -5.32 4.23 1.31
CA LEU A 193 -4.89 3.12 0.46
C LEU A 193 -4.17 2.09 1.34
N ASN A 194 -3.30 2.54 2.25
CA ASN A 194 -2.68 1.63 3.21
C ASN A 194 -3.65 1.13 4.29
N ILE A 195 -4.63 1.93 4.74
CA ILE A 195 -5.66 1.58 5.73
C ILE A 195 -6.73 0.73 5.08
N ALA A 196 -7.15 1.00 3.84
CA ALA A 196 -8.08 0.19 3.05
C ALA A 196 -7.41 -1.09 2.58
N GLY A 197 -6.12 -1.05 2.25
CA GLY A 197 -5.31 -2.25 2.06
C GLY A 197 -5.22 -3.07 3.35
N CYS A 198 -4.81 -2.46 4.47
CA CYS A 198 -4.77 -3.15 5.76
C CYS A 198 -6.15 -3.61 6.23
N HIS A 199 -7.20 -2.83 5.99
CA HIS A 199 -8.58 -3.15 6.33
C HIS A 199 -9.07 -4.27 5.44
N GLY A 200 -8.86 -4.24 4.13
CA GLY A 200 -9.18 -5.33 3.22
C GLY A 200 -8.46 -6.62 3.57
N VAL A 201 -7.16 -6.54 3.92
CA VAL A 201 -6.39 -7.69 4.42
C VAL A 201 -6.96 -8.20 5.74
N LEU A 202 -7.32 -7.31 6.68
CA LEU A 202 -7.97 -7.71 7.93
C LEU A 202 -9.35 -8.31 7.68
N GLU A 203 -10.24 -7.65 6.98
CA GLU A 203 -11.58 -8.14 6.67
C GLU A 203 -11.55 -9.50 5.99
N THR A 204 -10.63 -9.70 5.05
CA THR A 204 -10.47 -10.97 4.33
C THR A 204 -9.83 -12.06 5.21
N HIS A 205 -8.78 -11.74 5.97
CA HIS A 205 -7.92 -12.74 6.61
C HIS A 205 -8.03 -12.81 8.14
N PHE A 206 -8.82 -11.96 8.79
CA PHE A 206 -8.99 -11.97 10.25
C PHE A 206 -9.72 -13.21 10.74
N GLY A 207 -10.48 -13.86 9.85
CA GLY A 207 -11.25 -15.05 10.18
C GLY A 207 -12.51 -14.71 10.97
N LYS A 208 -13.33 -15.72 11.24
CA LYS A 208 -14.59 -15.53 11.96
C LYS A 208 -14.30 -15.25 13.44
N PRO A 209 -14.92 -14.22 14.07
CA PRO A 209 -14.70 -13.92 15.49
C PRO A 209 -14.94 -15.12 16.42
N ALA A 210 -15.90 -15.98 16.07
CA ALA A 210 -16.24 -17.18 16.85
C ALA A 210 -15.36 -18.42 16.52
N ALA A 211 -14.42 -18.33 15.58
CA ALA A 211 -13.60 -19.48 15.20
C ALA A 211 -12.47 -19.76 16.22
N GLY A 212 -11.97 -18.74 16.93
CA GLY A 212 -10.92 -18.90 17.94
C GLY A 212 -9.72 -19.74 17.45
N THR A 213 -9.35 -20.75 18.22
CA THR A 213 -8.26 -21.71 17.89
C THR A 213 -8.55 -22.61 16.69
N ARG A 214 -9.79 -22.63 16.17
CA ARG A 214 -10.20 -23.48 15.04
C ARG A 214 -9.82 -22.90 13.68
N SER A 215 -9.18 -21.72 13.64
CA SER A 215 -8.69 -21.09 12.41
C SER A 215 -7.23 -20.65 12.57
N PRO A 216 -6.28 -21.60 12.64
CA PRO A 216 -4.88 -21.29 12.94
C PRO A 216 -4.20 -20.40 11.88
N GLY A 217 -4.72 -20.38 10.66
CA GLY A 217 -4.22 -19.52 9.58
C GLY A 217 -4.79 -18.10 9.56
N SER A 218 -5.64 -17.71 10.53
CA SER A 218 -6.29 -16.39 10.54
C SER A 218 -5.50 -15.34 11.32
N LEU A 219 -5.64 -14.06 10.97
CA LEU A 219 -5.05 -12.97 11.75
C LEU A 219 -5.68 -12.86 13.14
N GLY A 220 -6.95 -13.23 13.33
CA GLY A 220 -7.58 -13.30 14.65
C GLY A 220 -6.88 -14.29 15.57
N PHE A 221 -6.51 -15.47 15.05
CA PHE A 221 -5.71 -16.45 15.79
C PHE A 221 -4.32 -15.92 16.12
N HIS A 222 -3.62 -15.32 15.15
CA HIS A 222 -2.31 -14.72 15.39
C HIS A 222 -2.37 -13.59 16.43
N ASN A 223 -3.42 -12.76 16.41
CA ASN A 223 -3.63 -11.70 17.40
C ASN A 223 -3.74 -12.26 18.82
N MET A 224 -4.43 -13.39 18.97
CA MET A 224 -4.57 -14.10 20.25
C MET A 224 -3.25 -14.74 20.69
N VAL A 225 -2.51 -15.39 19.79
CA VAL A 225 -1.20 -15.99 20.11
C VAL A 225 -0.17 -14.94 20.52
N LEU A 226 -0.25 -13.74 19.93
CA LEU A 226 0.61 -12.59 20.27
C LEU A 226 0.15 -11.83 21.52
N ASP A 227 -0.87 -12.33 22.23
CA ASP A 227 -1.45 -11.72 23.44
C ASP A 227 -1.79 -10.23 23.26
N ARG A 228 -2.33 -9.88 22.10
CA ARG A 228 -2.75 -8.50 21.78
C ARG A 228 -4.19 -8.27 22.20
N LEU A 229 -4.53 -7.00 22.44
CA LEU A 229 -5.91 -6.59 22.68
C LEU A 229 -6.85 -7.11 21.56
N PRO A 230 -8.06 -7.58 21.90
CA PRO A 230 -9.02 -8.03 20.90
C PRO A 230 -9.31 -6.94 19.87
N ILE A 231 -9.29 -7.32 18.60
CA ILE A 231 -9.59 -6.42 17.47
C ILE A 231 -11.01 -6.72 16.97
N THR A 232 -11.81 -5.67 16.83
CA THR A 232 -13.16 -5.75 16.26
C THR A 232 -13.15 -5.09 14.89
N LEU A 233 -13.56 -5.82 13.84
CA LEU A 233 -13.53 -5.29 12.47
C LEU A 233 -14.46 -4.08 12.25
N THR A 234 -15.56 -3.98 13.00
CA THR A 234 -16.47 -2.82 12.95
C THR A 234 -15.94 -1.57 13.66
N SER A 235 -14.85 -1.70 14.42
CA SER A 235 -14.17 -0.61 15.12
C SER A 235 -12.69 -0.92 15.20
N LEU A 236 -12.01 -0.77 14.05
CA LEU A 236 -10.60 -1.12 13.94
C LEU A 236 -9.74 -0.24 14.85
N PRO A 237 -8.67 -0.82 15.47
CA PRO A 237 -7.68 -0.04 16.19
C PRO A 237 -6.88 0.86 15.23
N PRO A 238 -6.01 1.73 15.75
CA PRO A 238 -5.17 2.60 14.92
C PRO A 238 -4.41 1.82 13.83
N PHE A 239 -4.26 2.43 12.66
CA PHE A 239 -3.59 1.86 11.48
C PHE A 239 -2.29 1.11 11.83
N ARG A 240 -1.46 1.69 12.69
CA ARG A 240 -0.18 1.10 13.10
C ARG A 240 -0.37 -0.27 13.74
N THR A 241 -1.34 -0.42 14.64
CA THR A 241 -1.66 -1.69 15.31
C THR A 241 -2.08 -2.76 14.30
N CYS A 242 -2.95 -2.39 13.36
CA CYS A 242 -3.40 -3.26 12.27
C CYS A 242 -2.23 -3.71 11.38
N ARG A 243 -1.45 -2.75 10.89
CA ARG A 243 -0.30 -3.00 10.03
C ARG A 243 0.74 -3.89 10.72
N ASP A 244 1.03 -3.62 11.99
CA ASP A 244 2.02 -4.39 12.73
C ASP A 244 1.56 -5.84 12.96
N LEU A 245 0.25 -6.11 13.07
CA LEU A 245 -0.26 -7.49 13.11
C LEU A 245 -0.02 -8.22 11.77
N ILE A 246 -0.37 -7.56 10.66
CA ILE A 246 -0.18 -8.11 9.31
C ILE A 246 1.30 -8.40 9.05
N MET A 247 2.17 -7.43 9.34
CA MET A 247 3.61 -7.55 9.08
C MET A 247 4.27 -8.61 9.95
N VAL A 248 3.94 -8.70 11.24
CA VAL A 248 4.46 -9.77 12.12
C VAL A 248 4.01 -11.15 11.62
N SER A 249 2.74 -11.29 11.24
CA SER A 249 2.21 -12.54 10.66
C SER A 249 2.92 -12.90 9.35
N LEU A 250 3.11 -11.93 8.45
CA LEU A 250 3.84 -12.11 7.19
C LEU A 250 5.27 -12.59 7.44
N TYR A 251 6.01 -11.91 8.30
CA TYR A 251 7.41 -12.21 8.56
C TYR A 251 7.56 -13.60 9.19
N ALA A 252 6.72 -13.92 10.20
CA ALA A 252 6.73 -15.23 10.83
C ALA A 252 6.44 -16.35 9.82
N ARG A 253 5.46 -16.16 8.92
CA ARG A 253 5.12 -17.15 7.88
C ARG A 253 6.24 -17.32 6.87
N VAL A 254 6.83 -16.24 6.36
CA VAL A 254 7.94 -16.33 5.39
C VAL A 254 9.14 -17.03 6.01
N LEU A 255 9.50 -16.70 7.25
CA LEU A 255 10.61 -17.35 7.96
C LEU A 255 10.31 -18.82 8.27
N HIS A 256 9.05 -19.17 8.58
CA HIS A 256 8.66 -20.56 8.71
C HIS A 256 8.71 -21.32 7.37
N CYS A 257 8.21 -20.71 6.29
CA CYS A 257 8.30 -21.25 4.94
C CYS A 257 9.76 -21.45 4.51
N LEU A 258 10.69 -20.58 4.94
CA LEU A 258 12.12 -20.77 4.72
C LEU A 258 12.61 -22.10 5.32
N LEU A 259 12.23 -22.41 6.56
CA LEU A 259 12.58 -23.69 7.19
C LEU A 259 11.97 -24.88 6.45
N LEU A 260 10.72 -24.75 5.98
CA LEU A 260 10.03 -25.79 5.21
C LEU A 260 10.73 -26.08 3.87
N VAL A 261 11.14 -25.04 3.13
CA VAL A 261 11.79 -25.23 1.81
C VAL A 261 13.27 -25.58 1.93
N SER A 262 13.94 -25.17 3.02
CA SER A 262 15.34 -25.51 3.25
C SER A 262 15.50 -26.90 3.85
N GLY A 263 14.51 -27.35 4.64
CA GLY A 263 14.55 -28.61 5.39
C GLY A 263 15.34 -28.53 6.70
N HIS A 264 15.48 -27.33 7.26
CA HIS A 264 16.29 -27.09 8.47
C HIS A 264 15.39 -26.85 9.68
N ASP A 265 15.89 -27.21 10.86
CA ASP A 265 15.10 -27.14 12.09
C ASP A 265 15.11 -25.73 12.71
N SER A 266 16.09 -24.89 12.35
CA SER A 266 16.21 -23.53 12.85
C SER A 266 16.78 -22.54 11.82
N LEU A 267 16.50 -21.25 12.03
CA LEU A 267 16.99 -20.17 11.17
C LEU A 267 18.52 -20.05 11.23
N ASP A 268 19.13 -20.28 12.40
CA ASP A 268 20.58 -20.24 12.56
C ASP A 268 21.28 -21.37 11.79
N GLN A 269 20.71 -22.58 11.81
CA GLN A 269 21.20 -23.70 11.02
C GLN A 269 21.04 -23.43 9.53
N CYS A 270 19.88 -22.89 9.12
CA CYS A 270 19.61 -22.48 7.75
C CYS A 270 20.66 -21.46 7.28
N ALA A 271 20.81 -20.36 8.01
CA ALA A 271 21.78 -19.31 7.71
C ALA A 271 23.21 -19.85 7.62
N SER A 272 23.63 -20.70 8.56
CA SER A 272 24.99 -21.25 8.57
C SER A 272 25.27 -22.18 7.39
N SER A 273 24.25 -22.83 6.83
CA SER A 273 24.40 -23.79 5.72
C SER A 273 24.48 -23.14 4.32
N ILE A 274 23.98 -21.90 4.16
CA ILE A 274 23.88 -21.24 2.86
C ILE A 274 25.24 -20.64 2.48
N ASN A 275 25.94 -21.25 1.53
CA ASN A 275 27.27 -20.77 1.14
C ASN A 275 27.29 -19.84 -0.09
N ASN A 276 26.15 -19.67 -0.78
CA ASN A 276 26.04 -18.82 -1.96
C ASN A 276 24.67 -18.11 -1.99
N TRP A 277 24.65 -16.95 -2.64
CA TRP A 277 23.44 -16.13 -2.77
C TRP A 277 22.34 -16.84 -3.56
N ASP A 278 22.70 -17.56 -4.63
CA ASP A 278 21.76 -18.27 -5.49
C ASP A 278 20.93 -19.31 -4.73
N THR A 279 21.48 -19.95 -3.70
CA THR A 279 20.75 -20.89 -2.84
C THR A 279 19.64 -20.17 -2.09
N LEU A 280 19.91 -18.97 -1.59
CA LEU A 280 18.93 -18.15 -0.89
C LEU A 280 17.84 -17.65 -1.85
N VAL A 281 18.22 -17.25 -3.07
CA VAL A 281 17.27 -16.90 -4.14
C VAL A 281 16.37 -18.09 -4.49
N ASN A 282 16.95 -19.28 -4.69
CA ASN A 282 16.20 -20.50 -4.97
C ASN A 282 15.20 -20.83 -3.84
N TYR A 283 15.56 -20.62 -2.57
CA TYR A 283 14.61 -20.77 -1.46
C TYR A 283 13.48 -19.75 -1.54
N ALA A 284 13.78 -18.48 -1.80
CA ALA A 284 12.76 -17.45 -1.95
C ALA A 284 11.79 -17.73 -3.12
N GLU A 285 12.30 -18.20 -4.26
CA GLU A 285 11.50 -18.64 -5.41
C GLU A 285 10.59 -19.82 -5.05
N LYS A 286 11.11 -20.82 -4.33
CA LYS A 286 10.31 -21.94 -3.81
C LYS A 286 9.24 -21.48 -2.84
N ILE A 287 9.55 -20.52 -1.96
CA ILE A 287 8.57 -19.93 -1.04
C ILE A 287 7.43 -19.29 -1.84
N TYR A 288 7.77 -18.46 -2.83
CA TYR A 288 6.78 -17.79 -3.67
C TYR A 288 5.89 -18.80 -4.42
N THR A 289 6.49 -19.68 -5.21
CA THR A 289 5.78 -20.65 -6.06
C THR A 289 4.94 -21.66 -5.27
N THR A 290 5.34 -21.99 -4.04
CA THR A 290 4.62 -22.99 -3.22
C THR A 290 3.58 -22.35 -2.30
N TYR A 291 3.87 -21.16 -1.75
CA TYR A 291 3.12 -20.59 -0.62
C TYR A 291 2.52 -19.21 -0.91
N ALA A 292 2.75 -18.59 -2.06
CA ALA A 292 2.19 -17.28 -2.41
C ALA A 292 1.57 -17.20 -3.82
N ASP A 293 1.78 -18.24 -4.64
CA ASP A 293 1.25 -18.31 -6.01
C ASP A 293 -0.26 -18.59 -6.04
N THR A 294 -1.00 -17.76 -6.78
CA THR A 294 -2.46 -17.88 -6.95
C THR A 294 -2.87 -19.07 -7.80
N ASP A 295 -2.01 -19.57 -8.68
CA ASP A 295 -2.35 -20.74 -9.49
C ASP A 295 -2.57 -21.97 -8.60
N ARG A 296 -1.84 -22.02 -7.48
CA ARG A 296 -2.03 -23.05 -6.46
C ARG A 296 -3.39 -22.98 -5.77
N VAL A 297 -3.94 -21.78 -5.60
CA VAL A 297 -5.30 -21.58 -5.06
C VAL A 297 -6.33 -22.15 -6.02
N GLN A 298 -6.16 -21.91 -7.32
CA GLN A 298 -7.05 -22.44 -8.34
C GLN A 298 -7.06 -23.97 -8.32
N GLU A 299 -5.89 -24.61 -8.27
CA GLU A 299 -5.79 -26.06 -8.15
C GLU A 299 -6.50 -26.63 -6.90
N LEU A 300 -6.36 -25.96 -5.75
CA LEU A 300 -7.01 -26.38 -4.51
C LEU A 300 -8.54 -26.28 -4.64
N ARG A 301 -9.04 -25.22 -5.26
CA ARG A 301 -10.47 -25.02 -5.53
C ARG A 301 -11.02 -26.06 -6.50
N GLU A 302 -10.32 -26.33 -7.59
CA GLU A 302 -10.73 -27.33 -8.58
C GLU A 302 -10.84 -28.74 -7.97
N ARG A 303 -9.93 -29.11 -7.07
CA ARG A 303 -10.00 -30.38 -6.34
C ARG A 303 -11.19 -30.43 -5.37
N ARG A 304 -11.67 -29.28 -4.88
CA ARG A 304 -12.75 -29.17 -3.89
C ARG A 304 -14.14 -29.12 -4.53
N ILE A 305 -14.30 -28.42 -5.64
CA ILE A 305 -15.59 -28.15 -6.29
C ILE A 305 -16.43 -29.43 -6.52
N PRO A 306 -15.89 -30.55 -7.05
CA PRO A 306 -16.68 -31.76 -7.26
C PRO A 306 -17.24 -32.35 -5.95
N GLU A 307 -16.45 -32.31 -4.88
CA GLU A 307 -16.86 -32.81 -3.56
C GLU A 307 -17.89 -31.90 -2.90
N GLU A 308 -17.76 -30.58 -3.05
CA GLU A 308 -18.77 -29.60 -2.60
C GLU A 308 -20.09 -29.83 -3.32
N ARG A 309 -20.07 -29.97 -4.65
CA ARG A 309 -21.27 -30.26 -5.44
C ARG A 309 -21.93 -31.57 -5.02
N LYS A 310 -21.14 -32.61 -4.76
CA LYS A 310 -21.64 -33.91 -4.28
C LYS A 310 -22.29 -33.77 -2.91
N ARG A 311 -21.61 -33.15 -1.94
CA ARG A 311 -22.13 -32.91 -0.59
C ARG A 311 -23.42 -32.10 -0.62
N ASP A 312 -23.49 -31.05 -1.44
CA ASP A 312 -24.67 -30.19 -1.54
C ASP A 312 -25.84 -30.92 -2.23
N ALA A 313 -25.56 -31.80 -3.20
CA ALA A 313 -26.56 -32.67 -3.80
C ALA A 313 -27.11 -33.71 -2.80
N ASP A 314 -26.24 -34.32 -2.01
CA ASP A 314 -26.61 -35.28 -0.96
C ASP A 314 -27.44 -34.61 0.15
N ALA A 315 -27.07 -33.38 0.54
CA ALA A 315 -27.83 -32.57 1.49
C ALA A 315 -29.23 -32.24 0.96
N LYS A 316 -29.34 -31.84 -0.32
CA LYS A 316 -30.63 -31.57 -0.98
C LYS A 316 -31.48 -32.83 -1.09
N ALA A 317 -30.89 -33.98 -1.43
CA ALA A 317 -31.59 -35.25 -1.52
C ALA A 317 -32.13 -35.71 -0.15
N THR A 318 -31.33 -35.53 0.91
CA THR A 318 -31.72 -35.84 2.30
C THR A 318 -32.87 -34.94 2.76
N LYS A 319 -32.79 -33.63 2.51
CA LYS A 319 -33.87 -32.68 2.83
C LYS A 319 -35.16 -32.97 2.06
N LYS A 320 -35.08 -33.49 0.84
CA LYS A 320 -36.25 -33.92 0.05
C LYS A 320 -36.90 -35.20 0.61
N ARG A 321 -36.10 -36.11 1.18
CA ARG A 321 -36.59 -37.36 1.79
C ARG A 321 -37.18 -37.15 3.19
N GLN A 322 -36.65 -36.18 3.95
CA GLN A 322 -37.11 -35.85 5.30
C GLN A 322 -37.27 -34.33 5.46
N PRO A 323 -38.43 -33.76 5.08
CA PRO A 323 -38.65 -32.31 5.05
C PRO A 323 -38.62 -31.65 6.44
N THR A 324 -38.92 -32.42 7.48
CA THR A 324 -39.01 -31.96 8.88
C THR A 324 -37.68 -32.06 9.64
N ALA A 325 -36.64 -32.66 9.06
CA ALA A 325 -35.32 -32.72 9.70
C ALA A 325 -34.57 -31.41 9.44
N GLU A 326 -34.33 -30.63 10.51
CA GLU A 326 -33.37 -29.52 10.47
C GLU A 326 -31.96 -30.08 10.30
N THR A 327 -31.51 -30.26 9.06
CA THR A 327 -30.10 -30.57 8.81
C THR A 327 -29.29 -29.30 9.01
N SER A 328 -28.60 -29.19 10.16
CA SER A 328 -27.71 -28.06 10.39
C SER A 328 -26.50 -28.16 9.44
N LYS A 329 -25.89 -27.03 9.08
CA LYS A 329 -24.64 -27.04 8.28
C LYS A 329 -23.48 -27.78 9.00
N GLN A 330 -23.59 -28.03 10.30
CA GLN A 330 -22.58 -28.73 11.11
C GLN A 330 -22.67 -30.26 10.96
N ASP A 331 -23.80 -30.81 10.50
CA ASP A 331 -24.01 -32.26 10.38
C ASP A 331 -23.50 -32.84 9.05
N LEU A 332 -23.03 -32.00 8.13
CA LEU A 332 -22.52 -32.44 6.84
C LEU A 332 -21.07 -32.93 6.96
N PRO A 333 -20.72 -34.04 6.29
CA PRO A 333 -19.38 -34.60 6.34
C PRO A 333 -18.32 -33.60 5.84
N HIS A 334 -17.18 -33.58 6.53
CA HIS A 334 -16.06 -32.70 6.19
C HIS A 334 -15.42 -33.08 4.85
N ILE A 335 -15.18 -32.07 4.00
CA ILE A 335 -14.53 -32.25 2.69
C ILE A 335 -13.02 -32.24 2.89
N ARG A 336 -12.36 -33.36 2.59
CA ARG A 336 -10.91 -33.53 2.74
C ARG A 336 -10.08 -33.04 1.55
N LYS A 337 -10.70 -32.79 0.39
CA LYS A 337 -10.00 -32.30 -0.81
C LYS A 337 -10.00 -30.78 -0.88
N GLY A 338 -8.89 -30.23 -1.38
CA GLY A 338 -8.70 -28.78 -1.53
C GLY A 338 -8.63 -28.07 -0.19
N ASP A 339 -7.51 -28.30 0.50
CA ASP A 339 -7.22 -27.76 1.84
C ASP A 339 -7.47 -26.25 1.91
N MET A 340 -8.58 -25.90 2.56
CA MET A 340 -9.01 -24.51 2.72
C MET A 340 -8.10 -23.72 3.65
N VAL A 341 -7.47 -24.37 4.63
CA VAL A 341 -6.56 -23.69 5.56
C VAL A 341 -5.30 -23.29 4.81
N PHE A 342 -4.77 -24.20 4.00
CA PHE A 342 -3.63 -23.93 3.14
C PHE A 342 -3.96 -22.90 2.06
N GLU A 343 -5.12 -22.99 1.41
CA GLU A 343 -5.60 -21.98 0.45
C GLU A 343 -5.61 -20.58 1.06
N ASN A 344 -6.19 -20.42 2.24
CA ASN A 344 -6.25 -19.13 2.93
C ASN A 344 -4.86 -18.63 3.35
N ALA A 345 -3.95 -19.54 3.70
CA ALA A 345 -2.57 -19.18 4.02
C ALA A 345 -1.84 -18.62 2.79
N ILE A 346 -2.06 -19.21 1.61
CA ILE A 346 -1.50 -18.73 0.34
C ILE A 346 -2.04 -17.33 0.00
N LEU A 347 -3.37 -17.15 0.07
CA LEU A 347 -4.00 -15.86 -0.20
C LEU A 347 -3.52 -14.76 0.74
N PHE A 348 -3.37 -15.07 2.04
CA PHE A 348 -2.81 -14.12 3.00
C PHE A 348 -1.36 -13.74 2.64
N LEU A 349 -0.51 -14.74 2.35
CA LEU A 349 0.90 -14.49 2.02
C LEU A 349 1.00 -13.60 0.79
N ARG A 350 0.23 -13.89 -0.27
CA ARG A 350 0.14 -13.05 -1.47
C ARG A 350 -0.24 -11.60 -1.13
N ASP A 351 -1.35 -11.40 -0.44
CA ASP A 351 -1.88 -10.05 -0.16
C ASP A 351 -0.95 -9.23 0.75
N ALA A 352 -0.34 -9.90 1.72
CA ALA A 352 0.60 -9.26 2.63
C ALA A 352 1.95 -8.94 1.94
N LEU A 353 2.44 -9.81 1.04
CA LEU A 353 3.62 -9.55 0.21
C LEU A 353 3.38 -8.36 -0.73
N LEU A 354 2.23 -8.31 -1.39
CA LEU A 354 1.80 -7.17 -2.21
C LEU A 354 1.79 -5.86 -1.41
N THR A 355 1.19 -5.89 -0.22
CA THR A 355 1.15 -4.73 0.68
C THR A 355 2.55 -4.28 1.09
N ARG A 356 3.46 -5.23 1.32
CA ARG A 356 4.84 -4.94 1.66
C ARG A 356 5.58 -4.30 0.48
N GLU A 357 5.52 -4.93 -0.68
CA GLU A 357 6.15 -4.46 -1.93
C GLU A 357 5.68 -3.05 -2.29
N PHE A 358 4.37 -2.78 -2.17
CA PHE A 358 3.82 -1.44 -2.37
C PHE A 358 4.51 -0.39 -1.50
N ALA A 359 4.68 -0.68 -0.21
CA ALA A 359 5.35 0.23 0.71
C ALA A 359 6.82 0.45 0.36
N ASP A 360 7.49 -0.53 -0.25
CA ASP A 360 8.90 -0.43 -0.64
C ASP A 360 9.08 0.33 -1.96
N ALA A 361 8.23 0.08 -2.93
CA ALA A 361 8.17 0.81 -4.19
C ALA A 361 7.98 2.31 -3.94
N VAL A 362 7.04 2.67 -3.06
CA VAL A 362 6.82 4.07 -2.63
C VAL A 362 8.06 4.67 -1.96
N LYS A 363 8.70 3.94 -1.04
CA LYS A 363 9.91 4.43 -0.34
C LYS A 363 11.09 4.63 -1.28
N ARG A 364 11.19 3.82 -2.33
CA ARG A 364 12.26 3.92 -3.33
C ARG A 364 11.95 4.92 -4.45
N GLY A 365 10.73 5.44 -4.53
CA GLY A 365 10.32 6.31 -5.64
C GLY A 365 10.28 5.56 -6.97
N ASP A 366 9.90 4.27 -6.94
CA ASP A 366 9.84 3.40 -8.11
C ASP A 366 8.41 2.86 -8.27
N SER A 367 7.53 3.67 -8.84
CA SER A 367 6.10 3.35 -8.96
C SER A 367 5.81 2.23 -9.96
N GLY A 368 6.66 2.04 -10.96
CA GLY A 368 6.51 0.97 -11.97
C GLY A 368 6.72 -0.44 -11.42
N ARG A 369 7.06 -0.59 -10.14
CA ARG A 369 7.02 -1.88 -9.43
C ARG A 369 5.64 -2.28 -8.91
N VAL A 370 4.72 -1.33 -8.86
CA VAL A 370 3.35 -1.50 -8.36
C VAL A 370 2.34 -1.38 -9.48
N VAL A 371 2.58 -0.42 -10.38
CA VAL A 371 1.79 -0.22 -11.59
C VAL A 371 2.46 -1.07 -12.66
N ILE A 372 2.07 -2.33 -12.70
CA ILE A 372 2.44 -3.26 -13.76
C ILE A 372 1.16 -3.60 -14.49
#